data_AF-Q5BN46-F1
#
_entry.id   AF-Q5BN46-F1
#
_cell.length_a   1.000
_cell.length_b   1.000
_cell.length_c   1.000
_cell.angle_alpha   90.00
_cell.angle_beta   90.00
_cell.angle_gamma   90.00
#
_symmetry.space_group_name_H-M   'P 1'
#
loop_
_entity.id
_entity.type
_entity.pdbx_description
1 polymer ?
#
loop_
_entity_poly.entity_id
_entity_poly.type
_entity_poly.pdbx_seq_one_letter_code
_entity_poly.pdbx_strand_id
1 'polypeptide(L)'
;MAEECPRACAEPVAPKATAPPERTSDYYRVSADLPGRFNNPGWFRGYRTQKAVSVYRTSNQAYGSRAPTVHEMPKVFYPNSNKFSQQLAAGGMFRNNTLNVYLEKSIVTGPDNCITSCDRLNFHPSYNINRPSICD
;
A
#
# COMPACT_ATOMS: atom_id res chain seq x y z
N MET A 1 -48.57 -12.18 58.56
CA MET A 1 -47.59 -12.64 57.56
C MET A 1 -47.42 -11.50 56.57
N ALA A 2 -46.25 -10.87 56.54
CA ALA A 2 -46.04 -9.61 55.82
C ALA A 2 -45.91 -9.87 54.31
N GLU A 3 -46.74 -9.17 53.54
CA GLU A 3 -46.78 -9.18 52.08
C GLU A 3 -45.80 -8.10 51.58
N GLU A 4 -44.75 -8.51 50.86
CA GLU A 4 -43.71 -7.61 50.35
C GLU A 4 -44.13 -7.06 48.97
N CYS A 5 -44.35 -5.74 48.91
CA CYS A 5 -44.80 -5.01 47.73
C CYS A 5 -43.81 -5.14 46.54
N PRO A 6 -44.30 -5.30 45.30
CA PRO A 6 -43.45 -5.42 44.13
C PRO A 6 -42.76 -4.09 43.78
N ARG A 7 -41.46 -4.21 43.46
CA ARG A 7 -40.53 -3.12 43.14
C ARG A 7 -41.12 -2.13 42.12
N ALA A 8 -41.11 -0.85 42.52
CA ALA A 8 -41.52 0.30 41.74
C ALA A 8 -40.73 0.42 40.42
N CYS A 9 -41.45 0.86 39.38
CA CYS A 9 -41.00 1.09 38.02
C CYS A 9 -39.72 1.94 37.97
N ALA A 10 -38.66 1.39 37.38
CA ALA A 10 -37.47 2.17 37.01
C ALA A 10 -37.86 3.18 35.91
N GLU A 11 -37.69 4.46 36.18
CA GLU A 11 -37.93 5.53 35.20
C GLU A 11 -36.98 5.40 34.00
N PRO A 12 -37.46 5.70 32.77
CA PRO A 12 -36.61 5.70 31.59
C PRO A 12 -35.58 6.84 31.68
N VAL A 13 -34.30 6.47 31.82
CA VAL A 13 -33.18 7.41 31.68
C VAL A 13 -33.25 8.03 30.28
N ALA A 14 -33.60 9.32 30.24
CA ALA A 14 -33.59 10.11 29.01
C ALA A 14 -32.22 10.01 28.32
N PRO A 15 -32.17 9.89 26.98
CA PRO A 15 -30.91 9.79 26.26
C PRO A 15 -30.11 11.08 26.49
N LYS A 16 -28.97 10.98 27.18
CA LYS A 16 -27.99 12.08 27.27
C LYS A 16 -27.73 12.59 25.85
N ALA A 17 -28.02 13.87 25.63
CA ALA A 17 -27.74 14.56 24.38
C ALA A 17 -26.31 14.24 23.96
N THR A 18 -26.17 13.65 22.78
CA THR A 18 -24.88 13.16 22.28
C THR A 18 -23.99 14.38 22.09
N ALA A 19 -22.88 14.44 22.85
CA ALA A 19 -21.89 15.50 22.68
C ALA A 19 -21.49 15.61 21.20
N PRO A 20 -21.22 16.82 20.69
CA PRO A 20 -20.74 16.99 19.32
C PRO A 20 -19.51 16.09 19.09
N PRO A 21 -19.35 15.53 17.89
CA PRO A 21 -18.25 14.60 17.63
C PRO A 21 -16.91 15.31 17.84
N GLU A 22 -16.17 14.85 18.85
CA GLU A 22 -14.84 15.36 19.18
C GLU A 22 -13.89 15.16 18.01
N ARG A 23 -13.19 16.23 17.59
CA ARG A 23 -12.15 16.15 16.56
C ARG A 23 -10.78 16.17 17.20
N THR A 24 -9.83 15.49 16.57
CA THR A 24 -8.45 15.49 17.06
C THR A 24 -7.81 16.87 17.00
N SER A 25 -8.19 17.68 16.01
CA SER A 25 -7.76 19.07 15.86
C SER A 25 -8.18 19.97 17.02
N ASP A 26 -9.21 19.58 17.79
CA ASP A 26 -9.71 20.37 18.92
C ASP A 26 -8.77 20.26 20.13
N TYR A 27 -8.04 19.14 20.24
CA TYR A 27 -7.12 18.83 21.36
C TYR A 27 -5.65 18.89 20.96
N TYR A 28 -5.33 18.65 19.69
CA TYR A 28 -3.96 18.52 19.20
C TYR A 28 -3.73 19.31 17.91
N ARG A 29 -2.47 19.71 17.70
CA ARG A 29 -2.03 20.24 16.41
C ARG A 29 -1.89 19.08 15.42
N VAL A 30 -2.62 19.19 14.32
CA VAL A 30 -2.74 18.17 13.26
C VAL A 30 -2.19 18.74 11.95
N SER A 31 -1.54 17.91 11.12
CA SER A 31 -1.08 18.32 9.79
C SER A 31 -2.25 18.63 8.85
N ALA A 32 -2.11 19.63 7.98
CA ALA A 32 -3.09 19.96 6.95
C ALA A 32 -3.42 18.77 6.03
N ASP A 33 -2.43 17.90 5.77
CA ASP A 33 -2.55 16.73 4.90
C ASP A 33 -3.14 15.48 5.60
N LEU A 34 -3.61 15.61 6.86
CA LEU A 34 -4.15 14.45 7.58
C LEU A 34 -5.49 14.01 6.94
N PRO A 35 -5.64 12.72 6.56
CA PRO A 35 -6.92 12.21 6.10
C PRO A 35 -8.05 12.49 7.09
N GLY A 36 -9.19 13.00 6.60
CA GLY A 36 -10.31 13.44 7.44
C GLY A 36 -10.83 12.37 8.42
N ARG A 37 -10.70 11.08 8.08
CA ARG A 37 -11.06 9.98 9.00
C ARG A 37 -10.25 9.94 10.28
N PHE A 38 -8.98 10.34 10.24
CA PHE A 38 -8.14 10.41 11.43
C PHE A 38 -8.44 11.65 12.25
N ASN A 39 -8.90 12.74 11.61
CA ASN A 39 -9.35 13.90 12.36
C ASN A 39 -10.66 13.65 13.11
N ASN A 40 -11.50 12.74 12.61
CA ASN A 40 -12.83 12.44 13.14
C ASN A 40 -12.90 10.98 13.64
N PRO A 41 -12.48 10.67 14.88
CA PRO A 41 -12.49 9.31 15.42
C PRO A 41 -13.88 8.66 15.40
N GLY A 42 -14.95 9.47 15.48
CA GLY A 42 -16.33 8.98 15.36
C GLY A 42 -16.70 8.36 14.01
N TRP A 43 -15.89 8.52 12.96
CA TRP A 43 -16.13 7.89 11.66
C TRP A 43 -15.76 6.40 11.62
N PHE A 44 -14.96 5.93 12.57
CA PHE A 44 -14.60 4.52 12.67
C PHE A 44 -15.78 3.70 13.21
N ARG A 45 -16.25 2.75 12.40
CA ARG A 45 -17.37 1.84 12.72
C ARG A 45 -16.85 0.45 13.11
N GLY A 46 -17.67 -0.32 13.82
CA GLY A 46 -17.37 -1.71 14.20
C GLY A 46 -16.64 -1.88 15.53
N TYR A 47 -16.22 -0.78 16.15
CA TYR A 47 -15.76 -0.77 17.52
C TYR A 47 -16.95 -0.68 18.49
N ARG A 48 -16.67 -0.92 19.77
CA ARG A 48 -17.60 -0.98 20.92
C ARG A 48 -18.05 -2.41 21.18
N THR A 49 -18.29 -2.69 22.46
CA THR A 49 -18.84 -3.97 22.88
C THR A 49 -20.29 -4.03 22.42
N GLN A 50 -20.61 -4.95 21.50
CA GLN A 50 -21.99 -5.34 21.29
C GLN A 50 -22.55 -5.83 22.62
N LYS A 51 -23.79 -5.44 22.95
CA LYS A 51 -24.44 -5.85 24.20
C LYS A 51 -24.33 -7.37 24.31
N ALA A 52 -23.64 -7.86 25.35
CA ALA A 52 -23.42 -9.29 25.54
C ALA A 52 -24.79 -9.98 25.63
N VAL A 53 -25.07 -10.88 24.68
CA VAL A 53 -26.32 -11.66 24.64
C VAL A 53 -26.31 -12.75 25.71
N SER A 54 -25.13 -13.12 26.21
CA SER A 54 -24.90 -14.17 27.20
C SER A 54 -24.10 -13.68 28.41
N VAL A 55 -24.23 -14.41 29.52
CA VAL A 55 -23.39 -14.25 30.73
C VAL A 55 -21.91 -14.52 30.44
N TYR A 56 -21.62 -15.35 29.43
CA TYR A 56 -20.25 -15.70 29.04
C TYR A 56 -19.65 -14.65 28.11
N ARG A 57 -18.41 -14.23 28.43
CA ARG A 57 -17.56 -13.35 27.61
C ARG A 57 -16.27 -14.10 27.27
N THR A 58 -15.82 -14.05 26.02
CA THR A 58 -14.50 -14.60 25.64
C THR A 58 -13.42 -13.54 25.78
N SER A 59 -12.16 -13.95 25.98
CA SER A 59 -11.01 -13.04 26.02
C SER A 59 -10.85 -12.23 24.73
N ASN A 60 -11.16 -12.84 23.58
CA ASN A 60 -11.10 -12.19 22.27
C ASN A 60 -12.10 -11.03 22.14
N GLN A 61 -13.20 -11.03 22.90
CA GLN A 61 -14.15 -9.91 22.94
C GLN A 61 -13.59 -8.67 23.64
N ALA A 62 -12.37 -8.69 24.18
CA ALA A 62 -11.68 -7.48 24.64
C ALA A 62 -11.12 -6.67 23.46
N TYR A 63 -10.64 -7.36 22.41
CA TYR A 63 -10.16 -6.71 21.19
C TYR A 63 -11.31 -6.05 20.42
N GLY A 64 -11.11 -4.82 19.93
CA GLY A 64 -12.15 -4.03 19.23
C GLY A 64 -13.30 -3.54 20.12
N SER A 65 -13.31 -3.88 21.41
CA SER A 65 -14.40 -3.57 22.34
C SER A 65 -14.51 -2.10 22.73
N ARG A 66 -13.46 -1.32 22.45
CA ARG A 66 -13.35 0.12 22.73
C ARG A 66 -13.28 0.90 21.41
N ALA A 67 -14.03 2.01 21.34
CA ALA A 67 -13.99 2.91 20.20
C ALA A 67 -12.71 3.74 20.22
N PRO A 68 -12.12 4.05 19.05
CA PRO A 68 -10.99 4.94 18.97
C PRO A 68 -11.34 6.32 19.53
N THR A 69 -10.41 6.90 20.29
CA THR A 69 -10.54 8.23 20.89
C THR A 69 -9.64 9.25 20.21
N VAL A 70 -9.86 10.55 20.48
CA VAL A 70 -9.01 11.62 19.94
C VAL A 70 -7.54 11.50 20.35
N HIS A 71 -7.26 10.84 21.48
CA HIS A 71 -5.91 10.64 22.02
C HIS A 71 -5.16 9.48 21.36
N GLU A 72 -5.86 8.58 20.67
CA GLU A 72 -5.27 7.44 19.96
C GLU A 72 -5.04 7.74 18.47
N MET A 73 -5.65 8.79 17.93
CA MET A 73 -5.53 9.14 16.51
C MET A 73 -4.17 9.75 16.16
N PRO A 74 -3.63 9.43 14.96
CA PRO A 74 -2.36 10.00 14.50
C PRO A 74 -2.52 11.48 14.15
N LYS A 75 -1.53 12.30 14.53
CA LYS A 75 -1.47 13.74 14.20
C LYS A 75 -0.97 14.02 12.78
N VAL A 76 -0.21 13.08 12.23
CA VAL A 76 0.40 13.11 10.89
C VAL A 76 0.31 11.70 10.30
N PHE A 77 0.05 11.60 8.99
CA PHE A 77 -0.01 10.33 8.27
C PHE A 77 0.76 10.45 6.95
N TYR A 78 1.73 9.56 6.72
CA TYR A 78 2.54 9.52 5.51
C TYR A 78 2.13 8.34 4.62
N PRO A 79 1.09 8.48 3.77
CA PRO A 79 0.67 7.42 2.87
C PRO A 79 1.68 7.24 1.74
N ASN A 80 2.03 6.00 1.44
CA ASN A 80 2.70 5.67 0.19
C ASN A 80 1.65 5.59 -0.93
N SER A 81 1.82 6.41 -1.97
CA SER A 81 0.92 6.39 -3.11
C SER A 81 1.35 5.33 -4.12
N ASN A 82 0.43 4.44 -4.51
CA ASN A 82 0.66 3.45 -5.57
C ASN A 82 0.15 3.92 -6.95
N LYS A 83 -0.15 5.22 -7.11
CA LYS A 83 -0.74 5.75 -8.35
C LYS A 83 0.13 5.49 -9.59
N PHE A 84 1.46 5.61 -9.42
CA PHE A 84 2.43 5.33 -10.48
C PHE A 84 2.48 3.84 -10.85
N SER A 85 2.66 2.96 -9.85
CA SER A 85 2.79 1.53 -10.07
C SER A 85 1.48 0.85 -10.49
N GLN A 86 0.33 1.42 -10.14
CA GLN A 86 -0.99 0.89 -10.51
C GLN A 86 -1.16 0.78 -12.03
N GLN A 87 -0.63 1.75 -12.78
CA GLN A 87 -0.67 1.73 -14.25
C GLN A 87 0.22 0.61 -14.81
N LEU A 88 1.39 0.39 -14.22
CA LEU A 88 2.32 -0.67 -14.61
C LEU A 88 1.81 -2.07 -14.23
N ALA A 89 1.10 -2.19 -13.09
CA ALA A 89 0.54 -3.45 -12.63
C ALA A 89 -0.51 -4.04 -13.59
N ALA A 90 -1.22 -3.18 -14.34
CA ALA A 90 -2.19 -3.62 -15.35
C ALA A 90 -1.52 -4.34 -16.55
N GLY A 91 -0.26 -4.05 -16.83
CA GLY A 91 0.48 -4.61 -17.98
C GLY A 91 1.05 -6.02 -17.76
N GLY A 92 0.96 -6.56 -16.55
CA GLY A 92 1.50 -7.88 -16.22
C GLY A 92 3.03 -7.98 -16.38
N MET A 93 3.51 -9.18 -16.70
CA MET A 93 4.95 -9.45 -16.85
C MET A 93 5.46 -8.97 -18.21
N PHE A 94 6.50 -8.13 -18.22
CA PHE A 94 7.18 -7.70 -19.45
C PHE A 94 7.72 -8.90 -20.23
N ARG A 95 7.56 -8.88 -21.57
CA ARG A 95 8.16 -9.82 -22.51
C ARG A 95 8.90 -9.06 -23.60
N ASN A 96 10.12 -9.49 -23.91
CA ASN A 96 10.88 -8.94 -25.02
C ASN A 96 10.52 -9.67 -26.32
N ASN A 97 9.84 -8.96 -27.25
CA ASN A 97 9.46 -9.47 -28.57
C ASN A 97 10.19 -8.74 -29.71
N THR A 98 11.31 -8.05 -29.43
CA THR A 98 12.03 -7.26 -30.44
C THR A 98 13.08 -8.09 -31.18
N LEU A 99 13.38 -7.69 -32.42
CA LEU A 99 14.50 -8.23 -33.20
C LEU A 99 15.74 -7.36 -32.97
N ASN A 100 16.92 -7.97 -32.96
CA ASN A 100 18.18 -7.23 -32.96
C ASN A 100 18.39 -6.60 -34.35
N VAL A 101 18.33 -5.27 -34.43
CA VAL A 101 18.55 -4.48 -35.66
C VAL A 101 19.82 -3.62 -35.56
N TYR A 102 20.68 -3.90 -34.58
CA TYR A 102 21.92 -3.16 -34.39
C TYR A 102 22.84 -3.35 -35.60
N LEU A 103 23.13 -2.25 -36.31
CA LEU A 103 24.19 -2.22 -37.32
C LEU A 103 25.54 -2.14 -36.61
N GLU A 104 26.44 -3.05 -36.95
CA GLU A 104 27.81 -3.03 -36.48
C GLU A 104 28.50 -1.72 -36.88
N LYS A 105 29.02 -0.99 -35.89
CA LYS A 105 29.78 0.24 -36.08
C LYS A 105 31.26 -0.09 -35.99
N SER A 106 31.81 -0.69 -37.04
CA SER A 106 33.27 -0.85 -37.14
C SER A 106 33.92 0.50 -37.36
N ILE A 107 35.01 0.79 -36.64
CA ILE A 107 35.87 1.95 -36.89
C ILE A 107 36.52 1.83 -38.28
N VAL A 108 36.70 0.59 -38.74
CA VAL A 108 37.22 0.28 -40.07
C VAL A 108 36.06 0.41 -41.06
N THR A 109 36.19 1.30 -42.04
CA THR A 109 35.22 1.45 -43.13
C THR A 109 35.72 0.63 -44.31
N GLY A 110 35.00 -0.44 -44.66
CA GLY A 110 35.42 -1.40 -45.70
C GLY A 110 34.37 -2.49 -45.90
N PRO A 111 34.23 -3.03 -47.12
CA PRO A 111 33.19 -4.00 -47.48
C PRO A 111 33.27 -5.32 -46.68
N ASP A 112 34.41 -5.58 -46.04
CA ASP A 112 34.76 -6.86 -45.41
C ASP A 112 34.79 -6.76 -43.86
N ASN A 113 34.17 -5.73 -43.27
CA ASN A 113 34.28 -5.42 -41.83
C ASN A 113 33.12 -5.91 -40.96
N CYS A 114 32.09 -6.52 -41.55
CA CYS A 114 31.03 -7.14 -40.79
C CYS A 114 31.32 -8.64 -40.61
N ILE A 115 31.69 -9.05 -39.40
CA ILE A 115 31.79 -10.48 -39.08
C ILE A 115 30.35 -10.99 -38.87
N THR A 116 29.66 -11.30 -39.96
CA THR A 116 28.38 -12.00 -39.86
C THR A 116 28.61 -13.37 -39.21
N SER A 117 27.83 -13.68 -38.17
CA SER A 117 27.89 -14.99 -37.49
C SER A 117 27.68 -16.20 -38.43
N CYS A 118 27.11 -15.95 -39.61
CA CYS A 118 26.87 -16.94 -40.65
C CYS A 118 28.06 -17.20 -41.58
N ASP A 119 29.12 -16.39 -41.56
CA ASP A 119 30.27 -16.58 -42.44
C ASP A 119 31.57 -16.74 -41.64
N ARG A 120 31.80 -17.98 -41.20
CA ARG A 120 33.03 -18.38 -40.49
C ARG A 120 34.23 -18.56 -41.43
N LEU A 121 34.06 -18.36 -42.75
CA LEU A 121 35.07 -18.64 -43.75
C LEU A 121 35.50 -17.40 -44.53
N ASN A 122 34.72 -16.32 -44.54
CA ASN A 122 35.17 -15.00 -45.00
C ASN A 122 35.83 -14.21 -43.88
N PHE A 123 37.13 -14.45 -43.70
CA PHE A 123 37.96 -13.53 -42.94
C PHE A 123 38.47 -12.41 -43.88
N HIS A 124 38.39 -11.15 -43.43
CA HIS A 124 39.04 -10.02 -44.12
C HIS A 124 40.53 -10.37 -44.33
N PRO A 125 41.16 -10.05 -45.47
CA PRO A 125 42.59 -10.33 -45.74
C PRO A 125 43.59 -9.76 -44.71
N SER A 126 43.14 -8.87 -43.82
CA SER A 126 43.92 -8.32 -42.70
C SER A 126 43.93 -9.24 -41.48
N TYR A 127 43.04 -10.23 -41.45
CA TYR A 127 43.00 -11.29 -40.44
C TYR A 127 44.18 -12.23 -40.65
N ASN A 128 45.25 -11.96 -39.91
CA ASN A 128 46.42 -12.83 -39.88
C ASN A 128 46.18 -13.95 -38.87
N ILE A 129 45.97 -15.17 -39.36
CA ILE A 129 45.75 -16.37 -38.52
C ILE A 129 46.90 -16.64 -37.53
N ASN A 130 48.09 -16.07 -37.80
CA ASN A 130 49.29 -16.23 -36.98
C ASN A 130 49.46 -15.12 -35.92
N ARG A 131 48.51 -14.18 -35.79
CA ARG A 131 48.56 -13.12 -34.77
C ARG A 131 47.19 -12.96 -34.10
N PRO A 132 47.13 -12.68 -32.79
CA PRO A 132 45.85 -12.38 -32.14
C PRO A 132 45.24 -11.12 -32.76
N SER A 133 43.93 -11.16 -33.03
CA SER A 133 43.15 -9.97 -33.35
C SER A 133 43.12 -9.08 -32.11
N ILE A 134 43.94 -8.04 -32.08
CA ILE A 134 43.88 -7.02 -31.03
C ILE A 134 42.76 -6.06 -31.44
N CYS A 135 41.67 -6.07 -30.67
CA CYS A 135 40.70 -4.98 -30.64
C CYS A 135 41.01 -4.19 -29.37
N ASP A 136 41.43 -2.94 -29.50
CA ASP A 136 41.43 -1.99 -28.38
C ASP A 136 40.01 -1.60 -27.97
#